data_AF-A0A7S3K8K2-F1
#
_entry.id   AF-A0A7S3K8K2-F1
#
_cell.length_a   1.000
_cell.length_b   1.000
_cell.length_c   1.000
_cell.angle_alpha   90.00
_cell.angle_beta   90.00
_cell.angle_gamma   90.00
#
_symmetry.space_group_name_H-M   'P 1'
#
loop_
_entity.id
_entity.type
_entity.pdbx_description
1 polymer ?
#
loop_
_entity_poly.entity_id
_entity_poly.type
_entity_poly.pdbx_seq_one_letter_code
_entity_poly.pdbx_strand_id
1 'polypeptide(L)'
;SNKMAIIFAILCILSTVADARTPDDKLCSTDDDCRTPFSFCVNSFCEHKDVFPIEWQEIIGVFIIFITISLGNAVGIGGGAIIVTVGTTLFYFTIRQSVAVATVVIFFAMISGYIQNFHARHPLKNATLVDYGIVQCQMPLIALGTFIGATVSEAIPSTVIFILLFLTLLYATYHTFALAISTSQKEERLNV
;
A
#
# COMPACT_ATOMS: atom_id res chain seq x y z
N SER A 1 27.21 3.34 -4.97
CA SER A 1 26.83 1.96 -5.34
C SER A 1 25.32 1.71 -5.33
N ASN A 2 24.56 2.06 -4.27
CA ASN A 2 23.11 1.78 -4.18
C ASN A 2 22.18 2.42 -5.23
N LYS A 3 22.60 3.50 -5.91
CA LYS A 3 21.79 4.14 -6.95
C LYS A 3 21.54 3.20 -8.15
N MET A 4 22.51 2.34 -8.48
CA MET A 4 22.37 1.34 -9.54
C MET A 4 21.45 0.19 -9.13
N ALA A 5 21.47 -0.25 -7.88
CA ALA A 5 20.60 -1.33 -7.39
C ALA A 5 19.12 -0.92 -7.35
N ILE A 6 18.83 0.32 -6.96
CA ILE A 6 17.46 0.87 -6.93
C ILE A 6 16.93 1.04 -8.36
N ILE A 7 17.75 1.57 -9.29
CA ILE A 7 17.38 1.68 -10.71
C ILE A 7 17.17 0.29 -11.36
N PHE A 8 17.98 -0.71 -10.99
CA PHE A 8 17.83 -2.08 -11.48
C PHE A 8 16.57 -2.76 -10.93
N ALA A 9 16.23 -2.54 -9.66
CA ALA A 9 14.96 -3.00 -9.08
C ALA A 9 13.75 -2.31 -9.74
N ILE A 10 13.84 -1.01 -10.01
CA ILE A 10 12.82 -0.24 -10.73
C ILE A 10 12.63 -0.75 -12.17
N LEU A 11 13.72 -1.03 -12.89
CA LEU A 11 13.68 -1.57 -14.25
C LEU A 11 13.17 -3.02 -14.28
N CYS A 12 13.53 -3.87 -13.31
CA CYS A 12 13.00 -5.23 -13.18
C CYS A 12 11.51 -5.26 -12.80
N ILE A 13 11.05 -4.29 -11.99
CA ILE A 13 9.63 -4.17 -11.63
C ILE A 13 8.83 -3.58 -12.80
N LEU A 14 9.38 -2.59 -13.53
CA LEU A 14 8.73 -2.05 -14.74
C LEU A 14 8.59 -3.10 -15.85
N SER A 15 9.58 -3.99 -16.01
CA SER A 15 9.54 -5.06 -17.04
C SER A 15 8.61 -6.22 -16.66
N THR A 16 8.42 -6.51 -15.37
CA THR A 16 7.44 -7.52 -14.92
C THR A 16 6.00 -6.97 -14.88
N VAL A 17 5.82 -5.69 -14.57
CA VAL A 17 4.50 -5.04 -14.54
C VAL A 17 3.96 -4.77 -15.95
N ALA A 18 4.83 -4.52 -16.94
CA ALA A 18 4.42 -4.28 -18.32
C ALA A 18 3.74 -5.51 -18.97
N ASP A 19 4.02 -6.74 -18.51
CA ASP A 19 3.41 -7.97 -19.05
C ASP A 19 2.05 -8.31 -18.39
N ALA A 20 1.72 -7.69 -17.24
CA ALA A 20 0.59 -8.09 -16.39
C ALA A 20 -0.65 -7.18 -16.47
N ARG A 21 -0.65 -6.15 -17.34
CA ARG A 21 -1.76 -5.19 -17.41
C ARG A 21 -2.27 -5.02 -18.84
N THR A 22 -2.85 -6.09 -19.37
CA THR A 22 -3.93 -5.93 -20.35
C THR A 22 -5.24 -5.86 -19.59
N PRO A 23 -6.11 -4.87 -19.85
CA PRO A 23 -7.46 -4.88 -19.30
C PRO A 23 -8.17 -6.16 -19.77
N ASP A 24 -8.95 -6.77 -18.88
CA ASP A 24 -9.84 -7.91 -19.13
C ASP A 24 -10.98 -7.56 -20.09
N ASP A 25 -10.65 -7.08 -21.28
CA ASP A 25 -11.57 -6.97 -22.43
C ASP A 25 -11.37 -8.20 -23.34
N LYS A 26 -11.15 -9.37 -22.77
CA LYS A 26 -11.16 -10.64 -23.51
C LYS A 26 -12.47 -11.35 -23.21
N LEU A 27 -13.25 -11.60 -24.26
CA LEU A 27 -14.40 -12.49 -24.17
C LEU A 27 -13.88 -13.88 -23.78
N CYS A 28 -14.29 -14.39 -22.62
CA CYS A 28 -14.03 -15.76 -22.23
C CYS A 28 -15.19 -16.65 -22.71
N SER A 29 -14.89 -17.86 -23.16
CA SER A 29 -15.91 -18.90 -23.44
C SER A 29 -15.83 -20.05 -22.45
N THR A 30 -14.66 -20.26 -21.85
CA THR A 30 -14.40 -21.28 -20.84
C THR A 30 -13.53 -20.71 -19.72
N ASP A 31 -13.58 -21.32 -18.52
CA ASP A 31 -12.82 -20.87 -17.36
C ASP A 31 -11.29 -20.89 -17.58
N ASP A 32 -10.81 -21.77 -18.48
CA ASP A 32 -9.39 -21.90 -18.85
C ASP A 32 -8.87 -20.72 -19.70
N ASP A 33 -9.75 -19.90 -20.27
CA ASP A 33 -9.37 -18.71 -21.06
C ASP A 33 -8.86 -17.56 -20.17
N CYS A 34 -9.24 -17.58 -18.90
CA CYS A 34 -8.85 -16.54 -17.95
C CYS A 34 -7.45 -16.83 -17.39
N ARG A 35 -6.54 -15.85 -17.52
CA ARG A 35 -5.10 -16.02 -17.27
C ARG A 35 -4.73 -16.23 -15.79
N THR A 36 -5.68 -16.13 -14.86
CA THR A 36 -5.42 -16.20 -13.42
C THR A 36 -6.16 -17.38 -12.77
N PRO A 37 -5.54 -18.05 -11.79
CA PRO A 37 -6.13 -19.24 -11.14
C PRO A 37 -7.37 -18.94 -10.29
N PHE A 38 -7.68 -17.66 -10.06
CA PHE A 38 -8.77 -17.20 -9.21
C PHE A 38 -9.89 -16.47 -9.98
N SER A 39 -9.84 -16.49 -11.32
CA SER A 39 -10.85 -15.86 -12.18
C SER A 39 -11.70 -16.91 -12.88
N PHE A 40 -13.02 -16.71 -12.88
CA PHE A 40 -14.00 -17.57 -13.55
C PHE A 40 -14.69 -16.81 -14.69
N CYS A 41 -15.14 -17.53 -15.71
CA CYS A 41 -15.84 -16.93 -16.83
C CYS A 41 -17.33 -16.79 -16.52
N VAL A 42 -17.80 -15.56 -16.27
CA VAL A 42 -19.21 -15.26 -16.00
C VAL A 42 -19.70 -14.27 -17.06
N ASN A 43 -20.77 -14.63 -17.78
CA ASN A 43 -21.34 -13.79 -18.85
C ASN A 43 -20.33 -13.34 -19.92
N SER A 44 -19.38 -14.20 -20.29
CA SER A 44 -18.28 -13.92 -21.23
C SER A 44 -17.26 -12.87 -20.77
N PHE A 45 -17.21 -12.56 -19.47
CA PHE A 45 -16.16 -11.76 -18.86
C PHE A 45 -15.42 -12.57 -17.79
N CYS A 46 -14.11 -12.36 -17.69
CA CYS A 46 -13.31 -12.95 -16.61
C CYS A 46 -13.54 -12.13 -15.34
N GLU A 47 -14.26 -12.69 -14.38
CA GLU A 47 -14.46 -12.07 -13.06
C GLU A 47 -13.65 -12.82 -12.00
N HIS A 48 -13.11 -12.07 -11.05
CA HIS A 48 -12.35 -12.61 -9.93
C HIS A 48 -13.31 -13.22 -8.89
N LYS A 49 -12.93 -14.35 -8.27
CA LYS A 49 -13.76 -15.04 -7.28
C LYS A 49 -14.08 -14.17 -6.06
N ASP A 50 -15.22 -14.44 -5.43
CA ASP A 50 -15.54 -13.86 -4.11
C ASP A 50 -14.61 -14.38 -3.02
N VAL A 51 -14.52 -13.63 -1.91
CA VAL A 51 -13.65 -13.90 -0.74
C VAL A 51 -13.87 -15.30 -0.12
N PHE A 52 -15.00 -15.95 -0.41
CA PHE A 52 -15.30 -17.33 -0.03
C PHE A 52 -15.52 -18.16 -1.29
N PRO A 53 -14.94 -19.36 -1.44
CA PRO A 53 -14.23 -20.21 -0.46
C PRO A 53 -12.73 -19.90 -0.32
N ILE A 54 -12.20 -19.99 0.91
CA ILE A 54 -10.80 -19.71 1.22
C ILE A 54 -9.91 -20.87 0.77
N GLU A 55 -8.93 -20.59 -0.08
CA GLU A 55 -7.95 -21.55 -0.57
C GLU A 55 -6.65 -21.47 0.24
N TRP A 56 -5.88 -22.56 0.28
CA TRP A 56 -4.63 -22.63 1.07
C TRP A 56 -3.59 -21.57 0.66
N GLN A 57 -3.61 -21.16 -0.61
CA GLN A 57 -2.73 -20.13 -1.15
C GLN A 57 -3.04 -18.74 -0.55
N GLU A 58 -4.32 -18.46 -0.29
CA GLU A 58 -4.75 -17.19 0.31
C GLU A 58 -4.30 -17.09 1.78
N ILE A 59 -4.33 -18.21 2.51
CA ILE A 59 -3.85 -18.29 3.89
C ILE A 59 -2.34 -17.95 3.96
N ILE A 60 -1.55 -18.51 3.05
CA ILE A 60 -0.11 -18.19 2.95
C ILE A 60 0.08 -16.72 2.56
N GLY A 61 -0.71 -16.21 1.62
CA GLY A 61 -0.67 -14.81 1.21
C GLY A 61 -0.91 -13.84 2.38
N VAL A 62 -1.92 -14.11 3.22
CA VAL A 62 -2.22 -13.32 4.43
C VAL A 62 -1.07 -13.37 5.43
N PHE A 63 -0.44 -14.53 5.61
CA PHE A 63 0.72 -14.67 6.49
C PHE A 63 1.93 -13.84 6.02
N ILE A 64 2.20 -13.84 4.71
CA ILE A 64 3.26 -13.01 4.11
C ILE A 64 2.96 -11.52 4.28
N ILE A 65 1.70 -11.11 4.08
CA ILE A 65 1.27 -9.73 4.30
C ILE A 65 1.54 -9.32 5.76
N PHE A 66 1.18 -10.18 6.72
CA PHE A 66 1.39 -9.90 8.14
C PHE A 66 2.87 -9.64 8.47
N ILE A 67 3.78 -10.48 7.98
CA ILE A 67 5.22 -10.31 8.18
C ILE A 67 5.71 -9.00 7.54
N THR A 68 5.30 -8.76 6.29
CA THR A 68 5.77 -7.59 5.52
C THR A 68 5.29 -6.27 6.11
N ILE A 69 4.03 -6.21 6.56
CA ILE A 69 3.48 -5.04 7.25
C ILE A 69 4.18 -4.82 8.59
N SER A 70 4.44 -5.89 9.35
CA SER A 70 5.12 -5.78 10.65
C SER A 70 6.52 -5.18 10.50
N LEU A 71 7.29 -5.64 9.52
CA LEU A 71 8.58 -5.06 9.16
C LEU A 71 8.44 -3.62 8.63
N GLY A 72 7.45 -3.36 7.78
CA GLY A 72 7.19 -2.02 7.23
C GLY A 72 6.82 -0.99 8.31
N ASN A 73 6.11 -1.42 9.35
CA ASN A 73 5.77 -0.58 10.50
C ASN A 73 7.01 -0.23 11.34
N ALA A 74 7.97 -1.15 11.48
CA ALA A 74 9.23 -0.87 12.17
C ALA A 74 10.08 0.20 11.45
N VAL A 75 9.95 0.29 10.11
CA VAL A 75 10.64 1.29 9.28
C VAL A 75 9.85 2.60 9.15
N GLY A 76 8.58 2.62 9.59
CA GLY A 76 7.72 3.81 9.50
C GLY A 76 7.17 4.12 8.10
N ILE A 77 7.14 3.14 7.19
CA ILE A 77 6.69 3.33 5.80
C ILE A 77 5.15 3.37 5.69
N GLY A 78 4.42 2.84 6.68
CA GLY A 78 2.96 2.75 6.65
C GLY A 78 2.49 1.66 5.67
N GLY A 79 1.86 0.61 6.18
CA GLY A 79 1.59 -0.64 5.43
C GLY A 79 0.65 -0.54 4.22
N GLY A 80 0.03 0.62 3.94
CA GLY A 80 -0.99 0.76 2.89
C GLY A 80 -0.52 0.38 1.49
N ALA A 81 0.64 0.85 1.08
CA ALA A 81 1.16 0.58 -0.26
C ALA A 81 1.67 -0.86 -0.45
N ILE A 82 2.11 -1.47 0.65
CA ILE A 82 2.48 -2.90 0.70
C ILE A 82 1.22 -3.73 0.48
N ILE A 83 0.12 -3.41 1.17
CA ILE A 83 -1.17 -4.10 0.99
C ILE A 83 -1.68 -3.98 -0.45
N VAL A 84 -1.60 -2.79 -1.06
CA VAL A 84 -2.03 -2.60 -2.45
C VAL A 84 -1.18 -3.43 -3.41
N THR A 85 0.15 -3.38 -3.28
CA THR A 85 1.06 -4.10 -4.18
C THR A 85 0.88 -5.61 -4.03
N VAL A 86 0.89 -6.11 -2.79
CA VAL A 86 0.73 -7.54 -2.50
C VAL A 86 -0.67 -8.03 -2.86
N GLY A 87 -1.72 -7.22 -2.63
CA GLY A 87 -3.09 -7.51 -3.05
C GLY A 87 -3.21 -7.67 -4.56
N THR A 88 -2.59 -6.78 -5.33
CA THR A 88 -2.59 -6.90 -6.79
C THR A 88 -1.72 -8.04 -7.34
N THR A 89 -0.62 -8.39 -6.66
CA THR A 89 0.35 -9.39 -7.18
C THR A 89 0.07 -10.81 -6.71
N LEU A 90 -0.33 -11.02 -5.45
CA LEU A 90 -0.60 -12.35 -4.91
C LEU A 90 -2.06 -12.76 -5.07
N PHE A 91 -2.98 -11.81 -4.87
CA PHE A 91 -4.42 -12.09 -4.93
C PHE A 91 -5.04 -11.72 -6.29
N TYR A 92 -4.27 -11.16 -7.22
CA TYR A 92 -4.75 -10.75 -8.56
C TYR A 92 -6.00 -9.85 -8.54
N PHE A 93 -6.25 -9.16 -7.43
CA PHE A 93 -7.34 -8.20 -7.34
C PHE A 93 -7.08 -6.99 -8.24
N THR A 94 -8.16 -6.39 -8.72
CA THR A 94 -8.06 -5.09 -9.40
C THR A 94 -7.46 -4.05 -8.46
N ILE A 95 -6.77 -3.03 -9.00
CA ILE A 95 -6.16 -1.97 -8.18
C ILE A 95 -7.21 -1.29 -7.30
N ARG A 96 -8.41 -1.06 -7.85
CA ARG A 96 -9.51 -0.39 -7.15
C ARG A 96 -9.95 -1.21 -5.93
N GLN A 97 -10.11 -2.52 -6.08
CA GLN A 97 -10.44 -3.42 -4.97
C GLN A 97 -9.30 -3.47 -3.94
N SER A 98 -8.05 -3.62 -4.39
CA SER A 98 -6.88 -3.66 -3.49
C SER A 98 -6.72 -2.37 -2.67
N VAL A 99 -6.97 -1.20 -3.28
CA VAL A 99 -6.93 0.09 -2.59
C VAL A 99 -8.04 0.20 -1.55
N ALA A 100 -9.26 -0.26 -1.87
CA ALA A 100 -10.37 -0.28 -0.93
C ALA A 100 -10.07 -1.19 0.29
N VAL A 101 -9.47 -2.36 0.06
CA VAL A 101 -9.04 -3.25 1.17
C VAL A 101 -7.95 -2.59 2.01
N ALA A 102 -6.97 -1.94 1.38
CA ALA A 102 -5.87 -1.27 2.10
C ALA A 102 -6.36 -0.17 3.03
N THR A 103 -7.31 0.66 2.61
CA THR A 103 -7.83 1.75 3.46
C THR A 103 -8.57 1.22 4.69
N VAL A 104 -9.33 0.13 4.56
CA VAL A 104 -9.99 -0.54 5.69
C VAL A 104 -8.96 -1.09 6.68
N VAL A 105 -7.91 -1.75 6.20
CA VAL A 105 -6.83 -2.28 7.07
C VAL A 105 -6.10 -1.15 7.80
N ILE A 106 -5.77 -0.06 7.09
CA ILE A 106 -5.12 1.11 7.70
C ILE A 106 -6.02 1.74 8.76
N PHE A 107 -7.33 1.84 8.51
CA PHE A 107 -8.30 2.36 9.47
C PHE A 107 -8.29 1.56 10.78
N PHE A 108 -8.34 0.24 10.70
CA PHE A 108 -8.22 -0.62 11.89
C PHE A 108 -6.85 -0.48 12.57
N ALA A 109 -5.76 -0.36 11.80
CA ALA A 109 -4.44 -0.13 12.37
C ALA A 109 -4.40 1.18 13.17
N MET A 110 -4.99 2.27 12.65
CA MET A 110 -5.09 3.55 13.36
C MET A 110 -5.94 3.45 14.63
N ILE A 111 -7.09 2.77 14.57
CA ILE A 111 -7.92 2.53 15.77
C ILE A 111 -7.13 1.77 16.82
N SER A 112 -6.43 0.71 16.43
CA SER A 112 -5.64 -0.10 17.35
C SER A 112 -4.52 0.71 18.01
N GLY A 113 -3.83 1.56 17.24
CA GLY A 113 -2.80 2.46 17.75
C GLY A 113 -3.37 3.53 18.66
N TYR A 114 -4.55 4.06 18.33
CA TYR A 114 -5.26 5.01 19.17
C TYR A 114 -5.65 4.39 20.52
N ILE A 115 -6.21 3.17 20.54
CA ILE A 115 -6.55 2.46 21.78
C ILE A 115 -5.30 2.21 22.63
N GLN A 116 -4.19 1.78 22.03
CA GLN A 116 -2.94 1.56 22.74
C GLN A 116 -2.37 2.84 23.36
N ASN A 117 -2.47 3.98 22.64
CA ASN A 117 -1.95 5.26 23.08
C ASN A 117 -2.97 6.12 23.84
N PHE A 118 -4.21 5.66 24.03
CA PHE A 118 -5.29 6.43 24.64
C PHE A 118 -4.95 6.84 26.09
N HIS A 119 -4.27 5.96 26.82
CA HIS A 119 -3.84 6.21 28.20
C HIS A 119 -2.45 6.87 28.30
N ALA A 120 -1.75 7.08 27.18
CA ALA A 120 -0.44 7.70 27.18
C ALA A 120 -0.55 9.21 27.43
N ARG A 121 0.13 9.68 28.48
CA ARG A 121 0.19 11.11 28.84
C ARG A 121 1.56 11.68 28.56
N HIS A 122 1.59 12.97 28.24
CA HIS A 122 2.84 13.67 27.98
C HIS A 122 3.70 13.74 29.27
N PRO A 123 5.01 13.39 29.21
CA PRO A 123 5.85 13.28 30.41
C PRO A 123 6.12 14.61 31.12
N LEU A 124 5.99 15.74 30.42
CA LEU A 124 6.32 17.08 30.95
C LEU A 124 5.10 18.02 31.11
N LYS A 125 3.91 17.61 30.66
CA LYS A 125 2.71 18.47 30.65
C LYS A 125 1.49 17.59 30.94
N ASN A 126 0.53 18.09 31.72
CA ASN A 126 -0.77 17.43 31.93
C ASN A 126 -1.64 17.51 30.65
N ALA A 127 -1.15 16.97 29.55
CA ALA A 127 -1.79 16.93 28.24
C ALA A 127 -1.69 15.50 27.66
N THR A 128 -2.60 15.18 26.76
CA THR A 128 -2.53 13.95 25.95
C THR A 128 -1.26 13.94 25.10
N LEU A 129 -0.73 12.75 24.81
CA LEU A 129 0.43 12.61 23.92
C LEU A 129 0.14 13.16 22.50
N VAL A 130 -1.12 13.07 22.07
CA VAL A 130 -1.58 13.56 20.75
C VAL A 130 -1.88 15.05 20.80
N ASP A 131 -1.24 15.83 19.93
CA ASP A 131 -1.53 17.24 19.70
C ASP A 131 -2.73 17.37 18.73
N TYR A 132 -3.92 17.58 19.31
CA TYR A 132 -5.14 17.73 18.54
C TYR A 132 -5.18 19.00 17.68
N GLY A 133 -4.38 20.02 17.97
CA GLY A 133 -4.33 21.24 17.15
C GLY A 133 -3.74 20.99 15.78
N ILE A 134 -2.66 20.21 15.71
CA ILE A 134 -2.04 19.81 14.44
C ILE A 134 -2.95 18.86 13.67
N VAL A 135 -3.61 17.92 14.37
CA VAL A 135 -4.55 16.98 13.77
C VAL A 135 -5.73 17.72 13.12
N GLN A 136 -6.29 18.72 13.79
CA GLN A 136 -7.39 19.53 13.25
C GLN A 136 -7.01 20.29 11.97
N CYS A 137 -5.75 20.72 11.83
CA CYS A 137 -5.25 21.31 10.59
C CYS A 137 -5.03 20.28 9.48
N GLN A 138 -4.66 19.03 9.82
CA GLN A 138 -4.41 17.97 8.85
C GLN A 138 -5.69 17.36 8.28
N MET A 139 -6.76 17.27 9.08
CA MET A 139 -8.07 16.73 8.65
C MET A 139 -8.63 17.39 7.37
N PRO A 140 -8.73 18.73 7.26
CA PRO A 140 -9.25 19.36 6.04
C PRO A 140 -8.32 19.18 4.85
N LEU A 141 -6.99 19.14 5.06
CA LEU A 141 -6.03 18.91 3.99
C LEU A 141 -6.16 17.50 3.40
N ILE A 142 -6.31 16.48 4.25
CA ILE A 142 -6.55 15.11 3.79
C ILE A 142 -7.90 15.02 3.08
N ALA A 143 -8.97 15.57 3.65
CA ALA A 143 -10.30 15.51 3.04
C ALA A 143 -10.34 16.15 1.65
N LEU A 144 -9.74 17.33 1.48
CA LEU A 144 -9.62 18.00 0.18
C LEU A 144 -8.75 17.19 -0.78
N GLY A 145 -7.61 16.67 -0.31
CA GLY A 145 -6.72 15.85 -1.12
C GLY A 145 -7.38 14.56 -1.61
N THR A 146 -8.13 13.86 -0.75
CA THR A 146 -8.87 12.65 -1.12
C THR A 146 -10.00 12.96 -2.09
N PHE A 147 -10.73 14.06 -1.90
CA PHE A 147 -11.79 14.47 -2.82
C PHE A 147 -11.25 14.77 -4.24
N ILE A 148 -10.20 15.60 -4.33
CA ILE A 148 -9.54 15.91 -5.60
C ILE A 148 -8.92 14.64 -6.21
N GLY A 149 -8.29 13.81 -5.40
CA GLY A 149 -7.70 12.55 -5.84
C GLY A 149 -8.73 11.57 -6.41
N ALA A 150 -9.92 11.47 -5.78
CA ALA A 150 -10.99 10.60 -6.24
C ALA A 150 -11.56 11.03 -7.59
N THR A 151 -11.81 12.33 -7.78
CA THR A 151 -12.31 12.86 -9.07
C THR A 151 -11.29 12.68 -10.19
N VAL A 152 -10.00 12.89 -9.90
CA VAL A 152 -8.91 12.64 -10.87
C VAL A 152 -8.76 11.15 -11.16
N SER A 153 -8.95 10.27 -10.17
CA SER A 153 -8.84 8.82 -10.34
C SER A 153 -9.94 8.23 -11.22
N GLU A 154 -11.07 8.91 -11.38
CA GLU A 154 -12.14 8.49 -12.29
C GLU A 154 -11.81 8.86 -13.75
N ALA A 155 -11.10 9.99 -13.96
CA ALA A 155 -10.74 10.48 -15.29
C ALA A 155 -9.52 9.77 -15.92
N ILE A 156 -8.70 9.07 -15.12
CA ILE A 156 -7.41 8.52 -15.56
C ILE A 156 -7.46 6.98 -15.63
N PRO A 157 -6.82 6.34 -16.65
CA PRO A 157 -6.71 4.89 -16.72
C PRO A 157 -5.87 4.27 -15.59
N SER A 158 -6.21 3.04 -15.20
CA SER A 158 -5.63 2.32 -14.05
C SER A 158 -4.11 2.13 -14.11
N THR A 159 -3.53 2.05 -15.32
CA THR A 159 -2.09 1.94 -15.52
C THR A 159 -1.32 3.17 -15.03
N VAL A 160 -1.87 4.37 -15.24
CA VAL A 160 -1.22 5.62 -14.83
C VAL A 160 -1.23 5.76 -13.30
N ILE A 161 -2.33 5.36 -12.65
CA ILE A 161 -2.43 5.34 -11.18
C ILE A 161 -1.34 4.46 -10.57
N PHE A 162 -1.11 3.28 -11.16
CA PHE A 162 -0.07 2.37 -10.69
C PHE A 162 1.35 2.94 -10.82
N ILE A 163 1.67 3.53 -11.97
CA ILE A 163 2.98 4.17 -12.19
C ILE A 163 3.18 5.30 -11.19
N LEU A 164 2.14 6.11 -10.96
CA LEU A 164 2.18 7.21 -10.00
C LEU A 164 2.42 6.69 -8.57
N LEU A 165 1.67 5.67 -8.14
CA LEU A 165 1.85 5.04 -6.84
C LEU A 165 3.27 4.51 -6.66
N PHE A 166 3.80 3.80 -7.65
CA PHE A 166 5.15 3.26 -7.61
C PHE A 166 6.21 4.38 -7.48
N LEU A 167 6.06 5.46 -8.26
CA LEU A 167 6.97 6.60 -8.20
C LEU A 167 6.91 7.31 -6.84
N THR A 168 5.72 7.46 -6.25
CA THR A 168 5.55 7.99 -4.90
C THR A 168 6.22 7.09 -3.86
N LEU A 169 6.16 5.76 -4.00
CA LEU A 169 6.82 4.85 -3.07
C LEU A 169 8.33 4.90 -3.16
N LEU A 170 8.89 5.02 -4.37
CA LEU A 170 10.32 5.19 -4.54
C LEU A 170 10.81 6.49 -3.92
N TYR A 171 10.07 7.58 -4.13
CA TYR A 171 10.38 8.87 -3.55
C TYR A 171 10.31 8.82 -2.03
N ALA A 172 9.22 8.26 -1.47
CA ALA A 172 9.04 8.10 -0.04
C ALA A 172 10.18 7.24 0.57
N THR A 173 10.52 6.12 -0.06
CA THR A 173 11.60 5.23 0.37
C THR A 173 12.96 5.94 0.34
N TYR A 174 13.24 6.70 -0.72
CA TYR A 174 14.48 7.46 -0.80
C TYR A 174 14.56 8.53 0.30
N HIS A 175 13.45 9.25 0.52
CA HIS A 175 13.37 10.29 1.54
C HIS A 175 13.55 9.73 2.95
N THR A 176 12.84 8.64 3.30
CA THR A 176 12.96 7.99 4.61
C THR A 176 14.35 7.42 4.83
N PHE A 177 14.96 6.81 3.80
CA PHE A 177 16.32 6.27 3.88
C PHE A 177 17.37 7.37 4.09
N ALA A 178 17.24 8.50 3.37
CA ALA A 178 18.13 9.64 3.55
C ALA A 178 18.00 10.25 4.95
N LEU A 179 16.77 10.39 5.45
CA LEU A 179 16.52 10.88 6.80
C LEU A 179 17.13 9.96 7.86
N ALA A 180 16.94 8.64 7.71
CA ALA A 180 17.46 7.63 8.63
C ALA A 180 18.99 7.72 8.78
N ILE A 181 19.74 7.79 7.68
CA ILE A 181 21.20 7.96 7.71
C ILE A 181 21.59 9.26 8.42
N SER A 182 20.87 10.36 8.14
CA SER A 182 21.17 11.66 8.74
C SER A 182 20.95 11.68 10.25
N THR A 183 19.98 10.91 10.77
CA THR A 183 19.69 10.81 12.20
C THR A 183 20.72 9.95 12.91
N SER A 184 21.11 8.80 12.35
CA SER A 184 22.16 7.94 12.92
C SER A 184 23.50 8.69 13.06
N GLN A 185 23.87 9.53 12.09
CA GLN A 185 25.09 10.35 12.16
C GLN A 185 25.03 11.49 13.19
N LYS A 186 23.82 11.93 13.59
CA LYS A 186 23.66 12.94 14.65
C LYS A 186 23.77 12.29 16.02
N GLU A 187 23.22 11.09 16.19
CA GLU A 187 23.34 10.30 17.42
C GLU A 187 24.81 9.95 17.72
N GLU A 188 25.58 9.57 16.70
CA GLU A 188 27.02 9.30 16.85
C GLU A 188 27.82 10.56 17.22
N ARG A 189 27.46 11.74 16.70
CA ARG A 189 28.10 13.03 17.03
C ARG A 189 27.77 13.58 18.42
N LEU A 190 26.68 13.14 19.04
CA LEU A 190 26.28 13.56 20.39
C LEU A 190 26.87 12.66 21.49
N ASN A 191 27.37 11.47 21.13
CA ASN A 191 28.02 10.53 22.05
C ASN A 191 29.56 10.67 22.10
N VAL A 192 30.12 11.75 21.54
CA VAL A 192 31.54 12.14 21.60
C VAL A 192 31.67 13.47 22.34
#